data_AF-A0A9Q3JPJ1-F1
#
_entry.id   AF-A0A9Q3JPJ1-F1
#
_cell.length_a   1.000
_cell.length_b   1.000
_cell.length_c   1.000
_cell.angle_alpha   90.00
_cell.angle_beta   90.00
_cell.angle_gamma   90.00
#
_symmetry.space_group_name_H-M   'P 1'
#
loop_
_entity.id
_entity.type
_entity.pdbx_description
1 polymer ?
#
loop_
_entity_poly.entity_id
_entity_poly.type
_entity_poly.pdbx_seq_one_letter_code
_entity_poly.pdbx_strand_id
1 'polypeptide(L)'
;MYWVTELPPSGDKSDNSCLVIVDRYSNTPIFLPSHKDDTAIDTAPLPWSRVISHTGLFKNIISDRDPKFTSALWTNLHTLFGTKL
;
A
#
# COMPACT_ATOMS: atom_id res chain seq x y z
N MET A 1 -2.37 -6.71 -1.56
CA MET A 1 -1.64 -5.78 -0.70
C MET A 1 -1.84 -6.20 0.74
N TYR A 2 -0.77 -6.22 1.51
CA TYR A 2 -0.81 -6.56 2.93
C TYR A 2 0.36 -5.86 3.63
N TRP A 3 0.23 -5.67 4.94
CA TRP A 3 1.29 -5.08 5.76
C TRP A 3 2.16 -6.14 6.41
N VAL A 4 3.47 -5.91 6.39
CA VAL A 4 4.41 -6.59 7.28
C VAL A 4 4.80 -5.59 8.37
N THR A 5 4.53 -5.94 9.62
CA THR A 5 4.79 -5.08 10.79
C THR A 5 5.83 -5.73 11.70
N GLU A 6 6.24 -5.01 12.76
CA GLU A 6 7.22 -5.48 13.76
C GLU A 6 8.61 -5.78 13.15
N LEU A 7 8.99 -5.05 12.12
CA LEU A 7 10.33 -5.15 11.55
C LEU A 7 11.33 -4.38 12.43
N PRO A 8 12.59 -4.84 12.51
CA PRO A 8 13.66 -4.03 13.10
C PRO A 8 13.72 -2.67 12.41
N PRO A 9 13.79 -1.56 13.16
CA PRO A 9 13.83 -0.24 12.56
C PRO A 9 15.06 -0.07 11.67
N SER A 10 14.88 0.46 10.47
CA SER A 10 15.95 0.53 9.46
C SER A 10 15.90 1.82 8.63
N GLY A 11 17.06 2.21 8.10
CA GLY A 11 17.27 3.43 7.30
C GLY A 11 17.20 4.74 8.10
N ASP A 12 17.38 5.86 7.40
CA ASP A 12 17.43 7.19 8.01
C ASP A 12 16.11 7.59 8.71
N LYS A 13 15.00 7.00 8.29
CA LYS A 13 13.66 7.24 8.83
C LYS A 13 13.23 6.24 9.91
N SER A 14 14.07 5.25 10.21
CA SER A 14 13.78 4.22 11.20
C SER A 14 12.44 3.51 10.91
N ASP A 15 12.19 3.21 9.63
CA ASP A 15 10.97 2.53 9.18
C ASP A 15 10.91 1.12 9.80
N ASN A 16 9.76 0.74 10.34
CA ASN A 16 9.57 -0.50 11.11
C ASN A 16 8.39 -1.36 10.60
N SER A 17 7.81 -0.98 9.46
CA SER A 17 6.82 -1.76 8.74
C SER A 17 6.99 -1.58 7.22
N CYS A 18 6.29 -2.41 6.45
CA CYS A 18 6.36 -2.35 5.00
C CYS A 18 5.01 -2.75 4.37
N LEU A 19 4.54 -1.95 3.40
CA LEU A 19 3.45 -2.34 2.50
C LEU A 19 4.03 -3.24 1.43
N VAL A 20 3.47 -4.43 1.30
CA VAL A 20 3.82 -5.33 0.21
C VAL A 20 2.71 -5.31 -0.83
N ILE A 21 3.08 -4.94 -2.04
CA ILE A 21 2.22 -4.97 -3.22
C ILE A 21 2.83 -5.95 -4.19
N VAL A 22 2.07 -6.93 -4.64
CA VAL A 22 2.53 -7.90 -5.63
C VAL A 22 1.72 -7.68 -6.89
N ASP A 23 2.41 -7.35 -7.98
CA ASP A 23 1.80 -7.45 -9.30
C ASP A 23 1.63 -8.92 -9.66
N ARG A 24 0.37 -9.37 -9.74
CA ARG A 24 0.03 -10.78 -10.00
C ARG A 24 0.35 -11.21 -11.44
N TYR A 25 0.53 -10.27 -12.36
CA TYR A 25 0.89 -10.61 -13.73
C TYR A 25 2.38 -10.96 -13.84
N SER A 26 3.26 -10.08 -13.34
CA SER A 26 4.70 -10.31 -13.36
C SER A 26 5.23 -11.12 -12.17
N ASN A 27 4.43 -11.36 -11.14
CA ASN A 27 4.85 -11.86 -9.83
C ASN A 27 5.95 -10.99 -9.18
N THR A 28 6.02 -9.70 -9.54
CA THR A 28 7.02 -8.79 -8.97
C THR A 28 6.50 -8.19 -7.66
N PRO A 29 7.19 -8.42 -6.53
CA PRO A 29 6.86 -7.75 -5.28
C PRO A 29 7.45 -6.34 -5.27
N ILE A 30 6.68 -5.41 -4.74
CA ILE A 30 7.02 -4.01 -4.54
C ILE A 30 6.86 -3.73 -3.06
N PHE A 31 7.95 -3.26 -2.46
CA PHE A 31 8.05 -3.00 -1.03
C PHE A 31 8.05 -1.49 -0.80
N LEU A 32 7.07 -0.99 -0.05
CA LEU A 32 7.01 0.41 0.35
C LEU A 32 7.26 0.49 1.86
N PRO A 33 8.37 1.09 2.30
CA PRO A 33 8.66 1.24 3.72
C PRO A 33 7.69 2.25 4.36
N SER A 34 7.37 1.99 5.63
CA SER A 34 6.39 2.72 6.42
C SER A 34 6.65 2.53 7.93
N HIS A 35 5.83 3.18 8.75
CA HIS A 35 5.78 2.96 10.18
C HIS A 35 4.56 2.14 10.57
N LYS A 36 4.68 1.33 11.61
CA LYS A 36 3.58 0.50 12.14
C LYS A 36 2.39 1.35 12.57
N ASP A 37 2.67 2.53 13.12
CA ASP A 37 1.67 3.46 13.65
C ASP A 37 1.11 4.42 12.58
N ASP A 38 1.52 4.25 11.31
CA ASP A 38 0.99 5.06 10.21
C ASP A 38 -0.51 4.87 10.04
N THR A 39 -1.21 5.98 9.88
CA THR A 39 -2.66 5.97 9.68
C THR A 39 -3.04 5.64 8.24
N ALA A 40 -4.34 5.46 8.00
CA ALA A 40 -4.85 5.35 6.64
C ALA A 40 -4.50 6.58 5.78
N ILE A 41 -4.43 7.78 6.37
CA ILE A 41 -4.10 9.02 5.65
C ILE A 41 -2.63 9.03 5.22
N ASP A 42 -1.73 8.58 6.09
CA ASP A 42 -0.29 8.56 5.82
C ASP A 42 0.06 7.52 4.75
N THR A 43 -0.58 6.35 4.85
CA THR A 43 -0.31 5.23 3.94
C THR A 43 -1.00 5.39 2.59
N ALA A 44 -2.06 6.19 2.52
CA ALA A 44 -2.91 6.22 1.36
C ALA A 44 -2.24 6.75 0.06
N PRO A 45 -1.45 7.82 0.12
CA PRO A 45 -0.79 8.30 -1.10
C PRO A 45 0.31 7.34 -1.61
N LEU A 46 0.80 6.41 -0.78
CA LEU A 46 2.03 5.64 -1.08
C LEU A 46 1.93 4.78 -2.36
N PRO A 47 0.92 3.91 -2.54
CA PRO A 47 0.83 3.09 -3.75
C PRO A 47 0.61 3.93 -5.01
N TRP A 48 -0.15 5.02 -4.93
CA TRP A 48 -0.48 5.83 -6.10
C TRP A 48 0.70 6.68 -6.56
N SER A 49 1.46 7.23 -5.62
CA SER A 49 2.65 8.04 -5.94
C SER A 49 3.84 7.19 -6.37
N ARG A 50 4.05 6.03 -5.73
CA ARG A 50 5.29 5.25 -5.92
C ARG A 50 5.15 4.05 -6.83
N VAL A 51 3.94 3.52 -7.04
CA VAL A 51 3.78 2.23 -7.72
C VAL A 51 3.11 2.38 -9.07
N ILE A 52 2.09 3.23 -9.18
CA ILE A 52 1.38 3.46 -10.45
C ILE A 52 2.34 3.99 -11.54
N SER A 53 3.38 4.75 -11.16
CA SER A 53 4.42 5.20 -12.09
C SER A 53 5.21 4.05 -12.72
N HIS A 54 5.34 2.91 -12.04
CA HIS A 54 6.12 1.75 -12.49
C HIS A 54 5.27 0.66 -13.15
N THR A 55 4.09 0.36 -12.61
CA THR A 55 3.24 -0.74 -13.08
C THR A 55 2.06 -0.29 -13.92
N GLY A 56 1.81 1.03 -13.99
CA GLY A 56 0.54 1.57 -14.46
C GLY A 56 -0.57 1.37 -13.43
N LEU A 57 -1.80 1.67 -13.85
CA LEU A 57 -2.97 1.65 -12.98
C LEU A 57 -3.46 0.21 -12.70
N PHE A 58 -3.54 -0.17 -11.43
CA PHE A 58 -4.10 -1.46 -11.02
C PHE A 58 -5.62 -1.48 -11.24
N LYS A 59 -6.13 -2.41 -12.06
CA LYS A 59 -7.59 -2.53 -12.27
C LYS A 59 -8.31 -3.16 -11.07
N ASN A 60 -7.72 -4.22 -10.52
CA ASN A 60 -8.25 -4.99 -9.41
C ASN A 60 -7.16 -5.13 -8.35
N ILE A 61 -7.50 -4.78 -7.11
CA ILE A 61 -6.61 -4.85 -5.96
C ILE A 61 -7.23 -5.83 -4.98
N ILE A 62 -6.43 -6.78 -4.51
CA ILE A 62 -6.84 -7.71 -3.46
C ILE A 62 -6.05 -7.31 -2.22
N SER A 63 -6.72 -6.84 -1.18
CA SER A 63 -6.10 -6.56 0.13
C SER A 63 -6.52 -7.57 1.18
N ASP A 64 -5.82 -7.59 2.32
CA ASP A 64 -6.37 -8.17 3.53
C ASP A 64 -7.46 -7.25 4.14
N ARG A 65 -7.97 -7.62 5.33
CA ARG A 65 -9.00 -6.88 6.06
C ARG A 65 -8.41 -5.86 7.05
N ASP A 66 -7.22 -5.34 6.79
CA ASP A 66 -6.64 -4.28 7.62
C ASP A 66 -7.57 -3.04 7.61
N PRO A 67 -7.90 -2.45 8.78
CA PRO A 67 -8.77 -1.27 8.88
C PRO A 67 -8.33 -0.11 7.99
N LYS A 68 -7.03 0.02 7.71
CA LYS A 68 -6.48 1.04 6.79
C LYS A 68 -7.07 0.90 5.40
N PHE A 69 -7.20 -0.34 4.90
CA PHE A 69 -7.74 -0.62 3.57
C PHE A 69 -9.26 -0.50 3.48
N THR A 70 -9.97 -0.72 4.59
CA THR A 70 -11.43 -0.54 4.64
C THR A 70 -11.86 0.90 4.96
N SER A 71 -10.91 1.80 5.20
CA SER A 71 -11.21 3.19 5.55
C SER A 71 -11.92 3.92 4.41
N ALA A 72 -12.79 4.89 4.75
CA ALA A 72 -13.52 5.67 3.76
C ALA A 72 -12.58 6.41 2.78
N LEU A 73 -11.42 6.86 3.28
CA LEU A 73 -10.38 7.48 2.46
C LEU A 73 -9.90 6.52 1.34
N TRP A 74 -9.65 5.27 1.69
CA TRP A 74 -9.17 4.25 0.77
C TRP A 74 -10.20 3.87 -0.27
N THR A 75 -11.42 3.61 0.17
CA THR A 75 -12.55 3.34 -0.72
C THR A 75 -12.79 4.49 -1.70
N ASN A 76 -12.72 5.74 -1.23
CA ASN A 76 -12.88 6.93 -2.06
C ASN A 76 -11.74 7.10 -3.06
N LEU A 77 -10.48 6.84 -2.66
CA LEU A 77 -9.34 6.87 -3.58
C LEU A 77 -9.48 5.79 -4.65
N HIS A 78 -9.83 4.55 -4.28
CA HIS A 78 -10.07 3.49 -5.26
C HIS A 78 -11.16 3.88 -6.27
N THR A 79 -12.25 4.49 -5.80
CA THR A 79 -13.35 4.98 -6.64
C THR A 79 -12.89 6.08 -7.60
N LEU A 80 -12.12 7.06 -7.11
CA LEU A 80 -11.58 8.16 -7.92
C LEU A 80 -10.70 7.65 -9.06
N PHE A 81 -9.86 6.66 -8.79
CA PHE A 81 -8.97 6.07 -9.78
C PHE A 81 -9.63 4.97 -10.62
N GLY A 82 -10.91 4.64 -10.39
CA GLY A 82 -11.61 3.60 -11.16
C GLY A 82 -11.09 2.18 -10.90
N THR A 83 -10.49 1.96 -9.73
CA THR A 83 -9.92 0.68 -9.31
C THR A 83 -10.87 -0.02 -8.34
N LYS A 84 -11.01 -1.34 -8.44
CA LYS A 84 -11.83 -2.12 -7.51
C LYS A 84 -10.96 -2.75 -6.43
N LEU A 85 -11.35 -2.53 -5.17
CA LEU A 85 -10.82 -3.19 -3.98
C LEU A 85 -11.68 -4.42 -3.65
#